data_AF-A0AAU7JI20-F1
#
_entry.id   AF-A0AAU7JI20-F1
#
_cell.length_a   1.000
_cell.length_b   1.000
_cell.length_c   1.000
_cell.angle_alpha   90.00
_cell.angle_beta   90.00
_cell.angle_gamma   90.00
#
_symmetry.space_group_name_H-M   'P 1'
#
loop_
_entity.id
_entity.type
_entity.pdbx_description
1 polymer ?
#
loop_
_entity_poly.entity_id
_entity_poly.type
_entity_poly.pdbx_seq_one_letter_code
_entity_poly.pdbx_strand_id
1 'polypeptide(L)'
;MLATSKAAGPFLRASGLFALLGINCASAEDKLGLPRYDTVAYCSTSDLSNVSRDGCLKGEESMRAKLATEWSAYPFQKRHFCVTSVRLLPKAQRSYSMLHGCLVEQGVS
;
A
#
# COMPACT_ATOMS: atom_id res chain seq x y z
N MET A 1 47.96 -36.82 -12.60
CA MET A 1 48.99 -36.21 -13.48
C MET A 1 48.40 -34.93 -14.05
N LEU A 2 49.13 -33.82 -13.85
CA LEU A 2 48.74 -32.44 -14.12
C LEU A 2 48.68 -32.15 -15.63
N ALA A 3 47.65 -31.44 -16.08
CA ALA A 3 47.71 -30.64 -17.30
C ALA A 3 47.95 -29.18 -16.91
N THR A 4 49.02 -28.61 -17.45
CA THR A 4 49.60 -27.32 -17.12
C THR A 4 48.87 -26.19 -17.85
N SER A 5 48.22 -25.31 -17.10
CA SER A 5 47.67 -24.07 -17.62
C SER A 5 48.77 -23.04 -17.86
N LYS A 6 48.80 -22.52 -19.09
CA LYS A 6 49.72 -21.48 -19.58
C LYS A 6 49.33 -20.12 -19.00
N ALA A 7 50.25 -19.50 -18.27
CA ALA A 7 50.18 -18.11 -17.83
C ALA A 7 51.08 -17.22 -18.70
N ALA A 8 50.60 -16.04 -19.08
CA ALA A 8 51.44 -14.87 -19.37
C ALA A 8 50.56 -13.61 -19.48
N GLY A 9 50.83 -12.60 -18.65
CA GLY A 9 50.26 -11.27 -18.78
C GLY A 9 50.24 -10.48 -17.47
N PRO A 10 51.02 -9.39 -17.32
CA PRO A 10 51.50 -8.92 -16.02
C PRO A 10 50.63 -7.86 -15.33
N PHE A 11 50.74 -7.89 -14.01
CA PHE A 11 50.58 -6.82 -13.02
C PHE A 11 50.34 -5.40 -13.56
N LEU A 12 49.11 -4.92 -13.37
CA LEU A 12 48.85 -3.52 -13.00
C LEU A 12 48.22 -3.53 -11.61
N ARG A 13 49.05 -3.19 -10.62
CA ARG A 13 48.61 -2.77 -9.29
C ARG A 13 47.76 -1.51 -9.46
N ALA A 14 46.48 -1.60 -9.13
CA ALA A 14 45.70 -0.44 -8.73
C ALA A 14 44.84 -0.87 -7.53
N SER A 15 45.31 -0.51 -6.34
CA SER A 15 44.47 -0.38 -5.16
C SER A 15 43.30 0.54 -5.53
N GLY A 16 42.07 0.04 -5.48
CA GLY A 16 40.93 0.84 -5.90
C GLY A 16 39.62 0.13 -5.58
N LEU A 17 39.13 0.40 -4.37
CA LEU A 17 37.74 0.40 -3.96
C LEU A 17 36.87 -0.83 -4.33
N PHE A 18 36.45 -1.51 -3.27
CA PHE A 18 35.08 -1.98 -3.08
C PHE A 18 34.07 -1.17 -3.91
N ALA A 19 33.63 -1.71 -5.04
CA ALA A 19 32.33 -1.39 -5.61
C ALA A 19 31.39 -2.53 -5.21
N LEU A 20 31.04 -2.58 -3.91
CA LEU A 20 29.75 -3.10 -3.53
C LEU A 20 28.74 -2.30 -4.36
N LEU A 21 28.25 -2.89 -5.45
CA LEU A 21 26.95 -2.52 -5.97
C LEU A 21 25.95 -2.92 -4.88
N GLY A 22 25.89 -2.09 -3.85
CA GLY A 22 24.69 -1.91 -3.07
C GLY A 22 23.67 -1.39 -4.06
N ILE A 23 22.99 -2.32 -4.72
CA ILE A 23 21.64 -2.10 -5.21
C ILE A 23 20.87 -1.79 -3.93
N ASN A 24 20.95 -0.53 -3.49
CA ASN A 24 19.91 0.08 -2.74
C ASN A 24 18.71 -0.03 -3.67
N CYS A 25 17.96 -1.12 -3.53
CA CYS A 25 16.53 -1.06 -3.68
C CYS A 25 16.09 0.02 -2.67
N ALA A 26 16.24 1.28 -3.08
CA ALA A 26 15.26 2.27 -2.74
C ALA A 26 13.98 1.71 -3.35
N SER A 27 13.34 0.80 -2.60
CA SER A 27 11.93 0.58 -2.74
C SER A 27 11.37 1.98 -2.61
N ALA A 28 11.04 2.59 -3.75
CA ALA A 28 9.92 3.49 -3.80
C ALA A 28 8.76 2.63 -3.31
N GLU A 29 8.64 2.47 -1.99
CA GLU A 29 7.40 2.16 -1.34
C GLU A 29 6.54 3.36 -1.67
N ASP A 30 5.94 3.27 -2.86
CA ASP A 30 4.98 4.20 -3.40
C ASP A 30 4.02 4.45 -2.25
N LYS A 31 4.10 5.64 -1.64
CA LYS A 31 3.33 5.93 -0.45
C LYS A 31 1.88 5.92 -0.90
N LEU A 32 1.22 4.77 -0.76
CA LEU A 32 -0.18 4.63 -1.12
C LEU A 32 -0.93 5.59 -0.23
N GLY A 33 -1.33 6.74 -0.76
CA GLY A 33 -2.09 7.73 -0.03
C GLY A 33 -3.48 7.18 0.32
N LEU A 34 -4.12 7.76 1.33
CA LEU A 34 -5.51 7.46 1.62
C LEU A 34 -6.37 7.80 0.37
N PRO A 35 -7.08 6.84 -0.23
CA PRO A 35 -7.89 7.11 -1.40
C PRO A 35 -9.04 8.09 -1.11
N ARG A 36 -9.49 8.80 -2.15
CA ARG A 36 -10.70 9.61 -2.11
C ARG A 36 -11.87 8.82 -2.66
N TYR A 37 -12.93 8.69 -1.86
CA TYR A 37 -14.18 8.05 -2.25
C TYR A 37 -15.31 9.08 -2.32
N ASP A 38 -16.29 8.80 -3.20
CA ASP A 38 -17.48 9.61 -3.35
C ASP A 38 -18.53 9.15 -2.32
N THR A 39 -18.44 9.72 -1.12
CA THR A 39 -19.32 9.37 0.01
C THR A 39 -20.78 9.79 -0.25
N VAL A 40 -21.01 10.76 -1.13
CA VAL A 40 -22.37 11.18 -1.52
C VAL A 40 -23.00 10.11 -2.40
N ALA A 41 -22.27 9.59 -3.38
CA ALA A 41 -22.74 8.47 -4.20
C ALA A 41 -22.98 7.21 -3.36
N TYR A 42 -22.09 6.93 -2.41
CA TYR A 42 -22.26 5.83 -1.44
C TYR A 42 -23.52 5.98 -0.59
N CYS A 43 -23.67 7.09 0.10
CA CYS A 43 -24.82 7.30 0.98
C CYS A 43 -26.15 7.48 0.22
N SER A 44 -26.11 7.67 -1.10
CA SER A 44 -27.30 7.77 -1.95
C SER A 44 -27.72 6.45 -2.59
N THR A 45 -26.80 5.49 -2.71
CA THR A 45 -27.06 4.17 -3.31
C THR A 45 -27.08 3.03 -2.30
N SER A 46 -26.58 3.27 -1.09
CA SER A 46 -26.65 2.32 0.01
C SER A 46 -28.09 2.23 0.52
N ASP A 47 -28.57 1.00 0.74
CA ASP A 47 -29.82 0.77 1.45
C ASP A 47 -29.60 1.04 2.94
N LEU A 48 -29.70 2.32 3.31
CA LEU A 48 -29.48 2.83 4.67
C LEU A 48 -30.73 2.69 5.52
N SER A 49 -31.36 1.50 5.52
CA SER A 49 -32.63 1.22 6.20
C SER A 49 -32.74 1.73 7.65
N ASN A 50 -31.62 1.88 8.35
CA ASN A 50 -31.55 2.34 9.74
C ASN A 50 -30.78 3.67 9.95
N VAL A 51 -30.27 4.30 8.89
CA VAL A 51 -29.39 5.48 8.99
C VAL A 51 -29.87 6.55 8.02
N SER A 52 -30.13 7.76 8.51
CA SER A 52 -30.44 8.87 7.61
C SER A 52 -29.25 9.16 6.68
N ARG A 53 -29.50 9.70 5.49
CA ARG A 53 -28.43 10.07 4.55
C ARG A 53 -27.35 10.94 5.22
N ASP A 54 -27.76 11.90 6.03
CA ASP A 54 -26.86 12.77 6.78
C ASP A 54 -26.07 12.01 7.86
N GLY A 55 -26.68 11.01 8.49
CA GLY A 55 -26.00 10.10 9.41
C GLY A 55 -24.91 9.29 8.69
N CYS A 56 -25.19 8.79 7.49
CA CYS A 56 -24.21 8.09 6.67
C CYS A 56 -23.04 9.00 6.27
N LEU A 57 -23.33 10.23 5.81
CA LEU A 57 -22.28 11.18 5.43
C LEU A 57 -21.38 11.53 6.61
N LYS A 58 -21.96 11.79 7.79
CA LYS A 58 -21.20 12.04 9.03
C LYS A 58 -20.37 10.83 9.44
N GLY A 59 -20.92 9.62 9.32
CA GLY A 59 -20.21 8.38 9.61
C GLY A 59 -19.00 8.20 8.68
N GLU A 60 -19.18 8.39 7.39
CA GLU A 60 -18.12 8.29 6.38
C GLU A 60 -17.03 9.35 6.56
N GLU A 61 -17.40 10.59 6.88
CA GLU A 61 -16.45 11.66 7.20
C GLU A 61 -15.63 11.33 8.45
N SER A 62 -16.29 10.82 9.50
CA SER A 62 -15.63 10.36 10.72
C SER A 62 -14.65 9.22 10.44
N MET A 63 -15.06 8.22 9.65
CA MET A 63 -14.18 7.11 9.24
C MET A 63 -12.99 7.60 8.41
N ARG A 64 -13.20 8.56 7.50
CA ARG A 64 -12.10 9.17 6.74
C ARG A 64 -11.11 9.88 7.66
N ALA A 65 -11.59 10.66 8.64
CA ALA A 65 -10.74 11.37 9.59
C ALA A 65 -9.93 10.40 10.46
N LYS A 66 -10.58 9.32 10.92
CA LYS A 66 -9.92 8.24 11.65
C LYS A 66 -8.82 7.60 10.80
N LEU A 67 -9.17 7.13 9.60
CA LEU A 67 -8.22 6.53 8.66
C LEU A 67 -7.07 7.48 8.34
N ALA A 68 -7.31 8.77 8.15
CA ALA A 68 -6.24 9.74 7.89
C ALA A 68 -5.21 9.82 9.03
N THR A 69 -5.65 9.61 10.28
CA THR A 69 -4.80 9.63 11.47
C THR A 69 -3.99 8.34 11.62
N GLU A 70 -4.61 7.19 11.35
CA GLU A 70 -4.00 5.88 11.55
C GLU A 70 -3.41 5.26 10.26
N TRP A 71 -3.55 5.93 9.11
CA TRP A 71 -3.19 5.37 7.80
C TRP A 71 -1.76 4.84 7.76
N SER A 72 -0.81 5.62 8.28
CA SER A 72 0.61 5.24 8.30
C SER A 72 0.92 4.11 9.29
N ALA A 73 0.03 3.80 10.23
CA ALA A 73 0.19 2.68 11.15
C ALA A 73 -0.06 1.33 10.48
N TYR A 74 -0.78 1.29 9.36
CA TYR A 74 -1.02 0.07 8.61
C TYR A 74 0.14 -0.25 7.64
N PRO A 75 0.64 -1.50 7.61
CA PRO A 75 1.64 -1.94 6.64
C PRO A 75 1.21 -1.65 5.19
N PHE A 76 2.17 -1.30 4.33
CA PHE A 76 1.89 -0.99 2.92
C PHE A 76 1.11 -2.10 2.21
N GLN A 77 1.54 -3.36 2.36
CA GLN A 77 0.89 -4.51 1.74
C GLN A 77 -0.59 -4.62 2.11
N LYS A 78 -0.91 -4.40 3.38
CA LYS A 78 -2.28 -4.42 3.92
C LYS A 78 -3.11 -3.26 3.37
N ARG A 79 -2.55 -2.05 3.33
CA ARG A 79 -3.21 -0.90 2.70
C ARG A 79 -3.47 -1.14 1.21
N HIS A 80 -2.47 -1.65 0.49
CA HIS A 80 -2.56 -1.94 -0.93
C HIS A 80 -3.64 -2.99 -1.23
N PHE A 81 -3.66 -4.09 -0.46
CA PHE A 81 -4.69 -5.12 -0.58
C PHE A 81 -6.08 -4.53 -0.35
N CYS A 82 -6.31 -3.86 0.78
CA CYS A 82 -7.65 -3.34 1.11
C CYS A 82 -8.13 -2.26 0.13
N VAL A 83 -7.25 -1.37 -0.32
CA VAL A 83 -7.60 -0.38 -1.35
C VAL A 83 -7.95 -1.07 -2.67
N THR A 84 -7.22 -2.11 -3.05
CA THR A 84 -7.50 -2.88 -4.26
C THR A 84 -8.86 -3.60 -4.15
N SER A 85 -9.12 -4.27 -3.04
CA SER A 85 -10.39 -4.96 -2.78
C SER A 85 -11.58 -4.01 -2.86
N VAL A 86 -11.50 -2.83 -2.23
CA VAL A 86 -12.58 -1.82 -2.32
C VAL A 86 -12.70 -1.25 -3.73
N ARG A 87 -11.60 -1.12 -4.49
CA ARG A 87 -11.64 -0.65 -5.89
C ARG A 87 -12.35 -1.62 -6.84
N LEU A 88 -12.48 -2.90 -6.50
CA LEU A 88 -13.27 -3.86 -7.29
C LEU A 88 -14.77 -3.57 -7.24
N LEU A 89 -15.24 -2.86 -6.20
CA LEU A 89 -16.63 -2.45 -6.09
C LEU A 89 -16.96 -1.33 -7.09
N PRO A 90 -18.23 -1.23 -7.54
CA PRO A 90 -18.72 -0.08 -8.27
C PRO A 90 -18.38 1.22 -7.55
N LYS A 91 -18.02 2.29 -8.27
CA LYS A 91 -17.60 3.56 -7.66
C LYS A 91 -18.57 4.08 -6.60
N ALA A 92 -19.88 3.94 -6.86
CA ALA A 92 -20.94 4.37 -5.95
C ALA A 92 -21.03 3.50 -4.68
N GLN A 93 -20.40 2.32 -4.61
CA GLN A 93 -20.43 1.45 -3.43
C GLN A 93 -19.14 1.53 -2.59
N ARG A 94 -18.16 2.34 -3.00
CA ARG A 94 -16.89 2.46 -2.29
C ARG A 94 -17.06 3.39 -1.10
N SER A 95 -16.68 2.92 0.09
CA SER A 95 -16.80 3.70 1.32
C SER A 95 -15.57 3.58 2.21
N TYR A 96 -15.35 4.59 3.05
CA TYR A 96 -14.33 4.59 4.08
C TYR A 96 -14.62 3.56 5.16
N SER A 97 -15.90 3.32 5.48
CA SER A 97 -16.29 2.26 6.42
C SER A 97 -15.88 0.87 5.92
N MET A 98 -16.06 0.57 4.62
CA MET A 98 -15.60 -0.70 4.03
C MET A 98 -14.08 -0.83 4.04
N LEU A 99 -13.37 0.25 3.69
CA LEU A 99 -11.91 0.27 3.72
C LEU A 99 -11.38 0.03 5.15
N HIS A 100 -11.93 0.73 6.13
CA HIS A 100 -11.60 0.54 7.54
C HIS A 100 -11.93 -0.89 8.01
N GLY A 101 -13.10 -1.43 7.64
CA GLY A 101 -13.48 -2.82 7.92
C GLY A 101 -12.43 -3.82 7.43
N CYS A 102 -12.02 -3.72 6.16
CA CYS A 102 -10.94 -4.55 5.63
C CYS A 102 -9.63 -4.41 6.42
N LEU A 103 -9.25 -3.18 6.79
CA LEU A 103 -8.03 -2.92 7.55
C LEU A 103 -8.09 -3.45 8.99
N VAL A 104 -9.27 -3.59 9.58
CA VAL A 104 -9.41 -4.19 10.92
C VAL A 104 -9.48 -5.71 10.82
N GLU A 105 -10.25 -6.25 9.87
CA GLU A 105 -10.49 -7.69 9.71
C GLU A 105 -9.29 -8.47 9.17
N GLN A 106 -8.38 -7.83 8.44
CA GLN A 106 -7.09 -8.42 8.07
C GLN A 106 -6.17 -8.47 9.31
N GLY A 107 -6.59 -9.23 10.33
CA GLY A 107 -5.83 -9.53 11.53
C GLY A 107 -4.62 -10.38 11.19
N VAL A 108 -3.49 -10.00 11.80
CA VAL A 108 -2.16 -10.63 11.67
C VAL A 108 -2.27 -12.16 11.69
N SER A 109 -1.88 -12.81 10.58
CA SER A 109 -1.38 -14.19 10.58
C SER A 109 0.12 -14.15 10.34
#